data_AF-A0A6A4V1W0-F1
#
_entry.id   AF-A0A6A4V1W0-F1
#
_cell.length_a   1.000
_cell.length_b   1.000
_cell.length_c   1.000
_cell.angle_alpha   90.00
_cell.angle_beta   90.00
_cell.angle_gamma   90.00
#
_symmetry.space_group_name_H-M   'P 1'
#
loop_
_entity.id
_entity.type
_entity.pdbx_description
1 polymer ?
#
loop_
_entity_poly.entity_id
_entity_poly.type
_entity_poly.pdbx_seq_one_letter_code
_entity_poly.pdbx_strand_id
1 'polypeptide(L)' 'MDTYSLMREFADSWALLLLTALFLGVFVWAWRPGSRALHDDAANSIFRHDKKPAVEPVSRDVRGNGAKQPEEA' A
#
# COMPACT_ATOMS: atom_id res chain seq x y z
N MET A 1 20.80 -55.11 4.33
CA MET A 1 20.16 -53.92 4.91
C MET A 1 18.99 -54.39 5.75
N ASP A 2 18.96 -54.05 7.03
CA ASP A 2 17.88 -54.45 7.94
C ASP A 2 16.56 -53.73 7.63
N THR A 3 15.43 -54.40 7.87
CA THR A 3 14.05 -53.92 7.59
C THR A 3 13.77 -52.51 8.15
N TYR A 4 14.44 -52.13 9.24
CA TYR A 4 14.38 -50.80 9.85
C TYR A 4 14.91 -49.67 8.94
N SER A 5 15.92 -49.95 8.10
CA SER A 5 16.48 -48.96 7.18
C SER A 5 15.52 -48.60 6.04
N LEU A 6 14.73 -49.55 5.54
CA LEU A 6 13.70 -49.33 4.52
C LEU A 6 12.51 -48.53 5.04
N MET A 7 12.06 -48.83 6.26
CA MET A 7 10.98 -48.10 6.94
C MET A 7 11.36 -46.65 7.25
N ARG A 8 12.66 -46.40 7.51
CA ARG A 8 13.23 -45.07 7.65
C ARG A 8 13.27 -44.31 6.31
N GLU A 9 13.62 -44.98 5.23
CA GLU A 9 13.70 -44.40 3.87
C GLU A 9 12.31 -43.99 3.32
N PHE A 10 11.23 -44.61 3.81
CA PHE A 10 9.84 -44.28 3.46
C PHE A 10 9.20 -43.23 4.39
N ALA A 11 9.60 -43.17 5.67
CA ALA A 11 9.31 -42.03 6.56
C ALA A 11 10.08 -40.77 6.11
N ASP A 12 11.19 -40.97 5.40
CA ASP A 12 11.85 -40.04 4.49
C ASP A 12 11.06 -39.80 3.18
N SER A 13 9.75 -40.06 3.10
CA SER A 13 8.94 -39.49 2.00
C SER A 13 8.69 -38.01 2.28
N TRP A 14 9.74 -37.24 2.02
CA TRP A 14 9.93 -35.79 2.17
C TRP A 14 8.77 -34.91 1.67
N ALA A 15 7.87 -35.47 0.86
CA ALA A 15 6.71 -34.79 0.34
C ALA A 15 5.82 -34.19 1.44
N LEU A 16 5.58 -34.91 2.55
CA LEU A 16 4.70 -34.44 3.63
C LEU A 16 5.31 -33.30 4.44
N LEU A 17 6.62 -33.39 4.70
CA LEU A 17 7.39 -32.29 5.31
C LEU A 17 7.44 -31.08 4.40
N LEU A 18 7.66 -31.26 3.10
CA LEU A 18 7.66 -30.18 2.12
C LEU A 18 6.31 -29.46 2.05
N LEU A 19 5.21 -30.21 1.99
CA LEU A 19 3.86 -29.64 1.97
C LEU A 19 3.58 -28.87 3.26
N THR A 20 3.99 -29.40 4.40
CA THR A 20 3.80 -28.74 5.70
C THR A 20 4.66 -27.48 5.82
N ALA A 21 5.92 -27.54 5.38
CA ALA A 21 6.82 -26.38 5.37
C ALA A 21 6.34 -25.30 4.40
N LEU A 22 5.87 -25.68 3.20
CA LEU A 22 5.24 -24.76 2.25
C LEU A 22 4.00 -24.12 2.83
N PHE A 23 3.13 -24.91 3.45
CA PHE A 23 1.91 -24.42 4.08
C PHE A 23 2.21 -23.39 5.18
N LEU A 24 3.13 -23.71 6.08
CA LEU A 24 3.57 -22.77 7.12
C LEU A 24 4.25 -21.53 6.51
N GLY A 25 5.04 -21.71 5.45
CA GLY A 25 5.68 -20.62 4.72
C GLY A 25 4.66 -19.65 4.11
N VAL A 26 3.62 -20.17 3.46
CA VAL A 26 2.52 -19.37 2.91
C VAL A 26 1.73 -18.69 4.02
N PHE A 27 1.49 -19.38 5.13
CA PHE A 27 0.75 -18.85 6.27
C PHE A 27 1.49 -17.68 6.94
N VAL A 28 2.80 -17.83 7.17
CA VAL A 28 3.67 -16.76 7.69
C VAL A 28 3.79 -15.62 6.67
N TRP A 29 3.86 -15.93 5.37
CA TRP A 29 3.90 -14.92 4.31
C TRP A 29 2.60 -14.11 4.22
N ALA A 30 1.44 -14.76 4.36
CA ALA A 30 0.15 -14.07 4.39
C ALA A 30 0.02 -13.12 5.59
N TRP A 31 0.63 -13.48 6.72
CA TRP A 31 0.73 -12.60 7.88
C TRP A 31 1.81 -11.52 7.77
N ARG A 32 2.73 -11.60 6.80
CA ARG A 32 3.72 -10.54 6.57
C ARG A 32 2.98 -9.29 6.06
N PRO A 33 2.95 -8.19 6.82
CA PRO A 33 2.17 -7.00 6.48
C PRO A 33 2.90 -6.14 5.43
N GLY A 34 3.31 -6.74 4.31
CA GLY A 34 4.12 -6.07 3.28
C GLY A 34 3.32 -5.21 2.30
N SER A 35 2.06 -5.57 2.03
CA SER A 35 1.25 -4.89 1.00
C SER A 35 0.26 -3.86 1.57
N ARG A 36 0.20 -3.71 2.89
CA ARG A 36 -0.74 -2.76 3.52
C ARG A 36 -0.52 -1.32 3.07
N ALA A 37 0.73 -0.89 2.95
CA ALA A 37 1.05 0.49 2.54
C ALA A 37 0.69 0.76 1.06
N LEU A 38 0.91 -0.21 0.16
CA LEU A 38 0.62 -0.05 -1.26
C LEU A 38 -0.90 -0.10 -1.54
N HIS A 39 -1.62 -0.95 -0.83
CA HIS A 39 -3.09 -0.99 -0.93
C HIS A 39 -3.75 0.24 -0.32
N ASP A 40 -3.21 0.77 0.78
CA ASP A 40 -3.70 1.99 1.40
C ASP A 40 -3.46 3.23 0.53
N ASP A 41 -2.31 3.32 -0.15
CA ASP A 41 -2.02 4.42 -1.08
C ASP A 41 -2.89 4.36 -2.34
N ALA A 42 -3.13 3.16 -2.88
CA ALA A 42 -4.06 2.97 -4.01
C ALA A 42 -5.51 3.31 -3.64
N ALA A 43 -5.97 2.90 -2.45
CA ALA A 43 -7.32 3.20 -1.95
C ALA A 43 -7.51 4.70 -1.70
N ASN A 44 -6.48 5.40 -1.22
CA ASN A 44 -6.54 6.85 -0.98
C ASN A 44 -6.22 7.69 -2.22
N SER A 45 -5.88 7.10 -3.37
CA SER A 45 -5.52 7.84 -4.60
C SER A 45 -6.65 8.75 -5.10
N ILE A 46 -7.90 8.28 -5.06
CA ILE A 46 -9.08 9.06 -5.48
C ILE A 46 -9.46 10.11 -4.42
N PHE A 47 -9.24 9.82 -3.14
CA PHE A 47 -9.61 10.69 -2.01
C PHE A 47 -8.49 11.66 -1.57
N ARG A 48 -7.31 11.58 -2.17
CA ARG A 48 -6.14 12.41 -1.82
C ARG A 48 -6.41 13.91 -1.92
N HIS A 49 -7.38 14.33 -2.72
CA HIS A 49 -7.80 15.72 -2.88
C HIS A 49 -9.18 16.03 -2.29
N ASP A 50 -9.81 15.06 -1.64
CA ASP A 50 -11.15 15.18 -1.06
C ASP A 50 -11.12 15.86 0.33
N LYS A 51 -10.05 15.61 1.11
CA LYS A 51 -9.85 16.23 2.42
C LYS A 51 -9.05 17.53 2.30
N LYS A 52 -9.81 18.62 2.24
CA LYS A 52 -9.45 20.05 2.20
C LYS A 52 -8.93 20.53 0.84
N PRO A 53 -9.54 21.61 0.30
CA PRO A 53 -8.97 22.26 -0.86
C PRO A 53 -7.55 22.72 -0.50
N ALA A 54 -6.60 22.49 -1.40
CA ALA A 54 -5.31 23.15 -1.32
C ALA A 54 -5.61 24.64 -1.19
N VAL A 55 -5.22 25.24 -0.07
CA VAL A 55 -5.30 26.70 0.07
C VAL A 55 -4.30 27.23 -0.94
N GLU A 56 -4.77 27.52 -2.16
CA GLU A 56 -4.02 28.34 -3.08
C GLU A 56 -3.62 29.59 -2.30
N PRO A 57 -2.33 29.94 -2.23
CA PRO A 57 -1.95 31.24 -1.76
C PRO A 57 -2.58 32.22 -2.75
N VAL A 58 -3.73 32.78 -2.36
CA VAL A 58 -4.35 33.91 -3.05
C VAL A 58 -3.27 34.97 -3.11
N SER A 59 -2.62 35.09 -4.25
CA SER A 59 -1.82 36.25 -4.60
C SER A 59 -2.83 37.37 -4.75
N ARG A 60 -3.16 38.02 -3.62
CA ARG A 60 -3.76 39.35 -3.61
C ARG A 60 -2.70 40.25 -4.22
N ASP A 61 -2.73 40.40 -5.54
CA ASP A 61 -2.10 41.56 -6.15
C ASP A 61 -3.00 42.76 -5.83
N VAL A 62 -2.61 43.43 -4.74
CA VAL A 62 -3.17 44.67 -4.24
C VAL A 62 -2.76 45.77 -5.21
N ARG A 63 -3.49 45.91 -6.32
CA ARG A 63 -3.46 47.10 -7.18
C ARG A 63 -4.88 47.33 -7.69
N GLY A 64 -5.77 47.95 -6.93
CA GLY A 64 -5.63 49.35 -6.54
C GLY A 64 -6.45 50.21 -7.51
N ASN A 65 -7.77 50.25 -7.30
CA ASN A 65 -8.63 51.42 -7.46
C ASN A 65 -8.33 52.37 -8.66
N GLY A 66 -8.91 52.09 -9.84
CA GLY A 66 -8.95 53.04 -10.97
C GLY A 66 -10.36 53.39 -11.46
N ALA A 67 -11.40 52.79 -10.86
CA ALA A 67 -12.78 53.09 -11.20
C ALA A 67 -13.29 54.22 -10.30
N LYS A 68 -13.01 55.47 -10.70
CA LYS A 68 -13.85 56.68 -10.51
C LYS A 68 -13.01 57.93 -10.83
N GLN A 69 -13.18 58.46 -12.03
CA GLN A 69 -13.20 59.90 -12.21
C GLN A 69 -14.30 60.23 -13.22
N PRO A 70 -15.56 60.42 -12.78
CA PRO A 70 -16.47 61.28 -13.52
C PRO A 70 -16.00 62.73 -13.34
N GLU A 71 -16.38 63.61 -14.26
CA GLU A 71 -16.32 65.07 -14.10
C GLU A 71 -14.96 65.74 -14.38
N GLU A 72 -14.71 66.07 -15.66
CA GLU A 72 -14.22 67.40 -16.15
C GLU A 72 -14.79 67.51 -17.60
N ALA A 73 -15.93 68.19 -17.79
CA ALA A 73 -16.07 69.61 -18.12
C ALA A 73 -15.58 69.95 -19.54
#